data_AF-A0A0C3QB64-F1
#
_entry.id   AF-A0A0C3QB64-F1
#
_cell.length_a   1.000
_cell.length_b   1.000
_cell.length_c   1.000
_cell.angle_alpha   90.00
_cell.angle_beta   90.00
_cell.angle_gamma   90.00
#
_symmetry.space_group_name_H-M   'P 1'
#
loop_
_entity.id
_entity.type
_entity.pdbx_description
1 polymer ?
#
loop_
_entity_poly.entity_id
_entity_poly.type
_entity_poly.pdbx_seq_one_letter_code
_entity_poly.pdbx_strand_id
1 'polypeptide(L)'
;MSTDKLLPRVALALPVPHDGATSIPNFHGRLFTLLPLPIITGFPVHINAVLALVSSRQNLRNSMDAEAGSREELLVEWNRVIFSELVPK
;
A
#
# COMPACT_ATOMS: atom_id res chain seq x y z
N MET A 1 -13.42 -20.75 10.71
CA MET A 1 -13.07 -19.41 10.19
C MET A 1 -11.58 -19.22 10.39
N SER A 2 -10.79 -19.13 9.31
CA SER A 2 -9.36 -18.85 9.44
C SER A 2 -9.20 -17.38 9.81
N THR A 3 -8.51 -17.08 10.90
CA THR A 3 -8.23 -15.70 11.33
C THR A 3 -7.35 -15.01 10.29
N ASP A 4 -7.72 -13.79 9.90
CA ASP A 4 -6.90 -12.98 9.00
C ASP A 4 -5.56 -12.65 9.68
N LYS A 5 -4.47 -13.04 9.04
CA LYS A 5 -3.10 -12.79 9.53
C LYS A 5 -2.63 -11.40 9.10
N LEU A 6 -3.34 -10.36 9.52
CA LEU A 6 -2.98 -8.97 9.25
C LEU A 6 -1.81 -8.57 10.16
N LEU A 7 -0.68 -8.22 9.56
CA LEU A 7 0.52 -7.79 10.27
C LEU A 7 0.81 -6.33 9.95
N PRO A 8 0.99 -5.45 10.96
CA PRO A 8 1.19 -4.01 10.75
C PRO A 8 2.62 -3.74 10.29
N ARG A 9 2.91 -4.15 9.05
CA ARG A 9 4.25 -4.11 8.47
C ARG A 9 4.20 -3.36 7.15
N VAL A 10 5.01 -2.31 7.09
CA VAL A 10 5.30 -1.55 5.87
C VAL A 10 6.79 -1.64 5.61
N ALA A 11 7.16 -1.98 4.38
CA ALA A 11 8.54 -1.90 3.91
C ALA A 11 8.67 -0.76 2.91
N LEU A 12 9.74 0.02 3.03
CA LEU A 12 10.05 1.14 2.17
C LEU A 12 11.29 0.80 1.34
N ALA A 13 11.24 1.08 0.04
CA ALA A 13 12.41 1.01 -0.82
C ALA A 13 12.68 2.40 -1.40
N LEU A 14 13.83 2.96 -1.02
CA LEU A 14 14.27 4.26 -1.48
C LEU A 14 15.16 4.10 -2.72
N PRO A 15 14.95 4.91 -3.76
CA PRO A 15 15.92 4.99 -4.85
C PRO A 15 17.26 5.51 -4.32
N VAL A 16 18.36 4.84 -4.68
CA VAL A 16 19.72 5.31 -4.35
C VAL A 16 20.26 6.07 -5.56
N PRO A 17 20.47 7.40 -5.46
CA PRO A 17 21.03 8.17 -6.57
C PRO A 17 22.49 7.80 -6.83
N HIS A 18 22.90 7.87 -8.09
CA HIS A 18 24.31 7.74 -8.49
C HIS A 18 24.98 9.13 -8.52
N ASP A 19 26.32 9.17 -8.44
CA ASP A 19 27.15 10.36 -8.68
C ASP A 19 26.92 11.57 -7.75
N GLY A 20 26.53 11.33 -6.49
CA GLY A 20 26.34 12.39 -5.50
C GLY A 20 25.07 13.22 -5.69
N ALA A 21 24.17 12.79 -6.58
CA ALA A 21 22.86 13.39 -6.74
C ALA A 21 22.01 13.20 -5.45
N THR A 22 21.15 14.17 -5.16
CA THR A 22 20.25 14.13 -3.99
C THR A 22 18.89 13.50 -4.30
N SER A 23 18.57 13.27 -5.57
CA SER A 23 17.33 12.66 -6.03
C SER A 23 17.49 11.97 -7.38
N ILE A 24 16.55 11.06 -7.70
CA ILE A 24 16.44 10.47 -9.04
C ILE A 24 15.34 11.24 -9.81
N PRO A 25 15.68 11.92 -10.92
CA PRO A 25 14.68 12.66 -11.69
C PRO A 25 13.61 11.72 -12.25
N ASN A 26 12.36 12.15 -12.20
CA ASN A 26 11.17 11.40 -12.63
C ASN A 26 10.94 10.07 -11.88
N PHE A 27 11.53 9.89 -10.70
CA PHE A 27 11.18 8.76 -9.85
C PHE A 27 9.79 8.95 -9.24
N HIS A 28 8.93 7.96 -9.41
CA HIS A 28 7.62 7.91 -8.81
C HIS A 28 7.50 6.65 -7.96
N GLY A 29 7.26 6.84 -6.66
CA GLY A 29 6.95 5.76 -5.74
C GLY A 29 5.72 4.98 -6.19
N ARG A 30 5.65 3.71 -5.80
CA ARG A 30 4.55 2.81 -6.18
C ARG A 30 4.19 1.92 -5.01
N LEU A 31 2.93 1.48 -4.98
CA LEU A 31 2.49 0.47 -4.03
C LEU A 31 2.81 -0.93 -4.52
N PHE A 32 3.14 -1.79 -3.56
CA PHE A 32 3.36 -3.21 -3.73
C PHE A 32 2.54 -3.97 -2.70
N THR A 33 2.01 -5.11 -3.11
CA THR A 33 1.59 -6.18 -2.21
C THR A 33 2.05 -7.49 -2.83
N LEU A 34 3.24 -7.93 -2.41
CA LEU A 34 4.06 -8.97 -3.04
C LEU A 34 4.56 -8.61 -4.45
N LEU A 35 3.70 -8.05 -5.31
CA LEU A 35 3.97 -7.63 -6.69
C LEU A 35 3.63 -6.13 -6.87
N PRO A 36 4.23 -5.46 -7.86
CA PRO A 36 3.95 -4.06 -8.16
C PRO A 36 2.48 -3.85 -8.53
N LEU A 37 1.88 -2.79 -8.00
CA LEU A 37 0.55 -2.35 -8.35
C LEU A 37 0.61 -1.20 -9.37
N PRO A 38 -0.43 -1.00 -10.20
CA PRO A 38 -0.56 0.17 -11.08
C PRO A 38 -0.97 1.44 -10.32
N ILE A 39 -0.49 1.58 -9.07
CA ILE A 39 -0.82 2.70 -8.19
C ILE A 39 0.46 3.46 -7.89
N ILE A 40 0.57 4.65 -8.45
CA ILE A 40 1.64 5.60 -8.14
C ILE A 40 1.32 6.27 -6.81
N THR A 41 2.32 6.35 -5.94
CA THR A 41 2.22 7.07 -4.68
C THR A 41 2.73 8.50 -4.84
N GLY A 42 2.26 9.41 -3.98
CA GLY A 42 2.85 10.75 -3.84
C GLY A 42 4.22 10.76 -3.15
N PHE A 43 4.68 9.63 -2.62
CA PHE A 43 5.94 9.51 -1.90
C PHE A 43 7.14 9.25 -2.84
N PRO A 44 8.34 9.74 -2.51
CA PRO A 44 9.57 9.47 -3.25
C PRO A 44 10.17 8.09 -2.92
N VAL A 45 9.34 7.11 -2.55
CA VAL A 45 9.76 5.74 -2.18
C VAL A 45 8.74 4.72 -2.68
N HIS A 46 9.16 3.50 -2.98
CA HIS A 46 8.20 2.40 -3.11
C HIS A 46 7.75 1.92 -1.73
N ILE A 47 6.48 1.56 -1.61
CA ILE A 47 5.85 1.12 -0.37
C ILE A 47 5.28 -0.28 -0.58
N ASN A 48 5.73 -1.25 0.21
CA ASN A 48 5.17 -2.60 0.24
C ASN A 48 4.45 -2.86 1.56
N ALA A 49 3.21 -3.30 1.48
CA ALA A 49 2.39 -3.66 2.63
C ALA A 49 1.37 -4.74 2.25
N VAL A 50 0.81 -5.41 3.27
CA VAL A 50 -0.36 -6.28 3.06
C VAL A 50 -1.55 -5.35 2.83
N LEU A 51 -2.00 -5.21 1.59
CA LEU A 51 -3.11 -4.33 1.21
C LEU A 51 -4.29 -5.14 0.68
N ALA A 52 -5.49 -4.74 1.07
CA ALA A 52 -6.73 -5.26 0.51
C ALA A 52 -7.02 -4.61 -0.84
N LEU A 53 -7.16 -5.42 -1.87
CA LEU A 53 -7.40 -4.97 -3.24
C LEU A 53 -8.76 -5.44 -3.75
N VAL A 54 -9.23 -4.79 -4.81
CA VAL A 54 -10.26 -5.38 -5.67
C VAL A 54 -9.70 -6.58 -6.44
N SER A 55 -10.57 -7.44 -6.96
CA SER A 55 -10.18 -8.68 -7.67
C SER A 55 -9.25 -8.44 -8.86
N SER A 56 -9.42 -7.32 -9.58
CA SER A 56 -8.54 -6.95 -10.71
C SER A 56 -7.13 -6.55 -10.28
N ARG A 57 -6.90 -6.33 -8.98
CA ARG A 57 -5.64 -5.84 -8.39
C ARG A 57 -5.16 -4.50 -8.93
N GLN A 58 -6.06 -3.72 -9.53
CA GLN A 58 -5.73 -2.40 -10.06
C GLN A 58 -5.95 -1.28 -9.04
N ASN A 59 -6.81 -1.52 -8.04
CA ASN A 59 -7.18 -0.54 -7.04
C ASN A 59 -7.22 -1.16 -5.64
N LEU A 60 -7.12 -0.30 -4.62
CA LEU A 60 -7.45 -0.66 -3.25
C LEU A 60 -8.96 -0.96 -3.14
N ARG A 61 -9.33 -1.80 -2.18
CA ARG A 61 -10.74 -2.08 -1.92
C ARG A 61 -11.43 -0.83 -1.37
N ASN A 62 -12.63 -0.54 -1.87
CA ASN A 62 -13.45 0.59 -1.45
C ASN A 62 -14.49 0.16 -0.40
N SER A 63 -14.84 1.07 0.51
CA SER A 63 -15.91 0.87 1.50
C SER A 63 -17.29 0.69 0.87
N MET A 64 -17.55 1.25 -0.32
CA MET A 64 -18.84 1.11 -1.01
C MET A 64 -19.12 -0.33 -1.46
N ASP A 65 -18.06 -1.14 -1.63
CA ASP A 65 -18.14 -2.54 -2.05
C ASP A 65 -18.08 -3.51 -0.86
N ALA A 66 -18.25 -3.02 0.36
CA ALA A 66 -18.20 -3.78 1.60
C ALA A 66 -19.54 -3.66 2.34
N GLU A 67 -20.10 -4.82 2.71
CA GLU A 67 -21.29 -4.87 3.57
C GLU A 67 -20.90 -4.62 5.03
N ALA A 68 -21.78 -3.97 5.80
CA ALA A 68 -21.52 -3.71 7.21
C ALA A 68 -21.38 -5.02 8.01
N GLY A 69 -20.35 -5.12 8.83
CA GLY A 69 -19.99 -6.32 9.59
C GLY A 69 -19.28 -7.41 8.76
N SER A 70 -19.01 -7.15 7.47
CA SER A 70 -18.31 -8.11 6.61
C SER A 70 -16.80 -8.12 6.86
N ARG A 71 -16.15 -9.19 6.38
CA ARG A 71 -14.68 -9.26 6.38
C ARG A 71 -14.08 -8.16 5.49
N GLU A 72 -14.79 -7.78 4.44
CA GLU A 72 -14.41 -6.77 3.49
C GLU A 72 -14.32 -5.39 4.14
N GLU A 73 -15.24 -5.07 5.06
CA GLU A 73 -15.19 -3.84 5.86
C GLU A 73 -13.93 -3.80 6.73
N LEU A 74 -13.60 -4.91 7.41
CA LEU A 74 -12.36 -5.03 8.18
C LEU A 74 -11.12 -4.80 7.30
N LEU A 75 -11.12 -5.35 6.08
CA LEU A 75 -10.02 -5.19 5.13
C LEU A 75 -9.90 -3.78 4.56
N VAL A 76 -11.01 -3.05 4.43
CA VAL A 76 -11.00 -1.63 4.06
C VAL A 76 -10.41 -0.79 5.20
N GLU A 77 -10.82 -1.06 6.44
CA GLU A 77 -10.29 -0.37 7.62
C GLU A 77 -8.79 -0.67 7.80
N TRP A 78 -8.38 -1.91 7.51
CA TRP A 78 -6.97 -2.28 7.50
C TRP A 78 -6.13 -1.40 6.57
N ASN A 79 -6.60 -1.17 5.34
CA ASN A 79 -5.91 -0.25 4.42
C ASN A 79 -5.78 1.15 5.02
N ARG A 80 -6.84 1.67 5.67
CA ARG A 80 -6.80 2.99 6.31
C ARG A 80 -5.73 3.06 7.39
N VAL A 81 -5.66 2.07 8.28
CA VAL A 81 -4.64 1.98 9.33
C VAL A 81 -3.23 1.95 8.75
N ILE A 82 -3.00 1.18 7.67
CA ILE A 82 -1.69 1.18 6.99
C ILE A 82 -1.30 2.61 6.57
N PHE A 83 -2.20 3.36 5.93
CA PHE A 83 -1.87 4.70 5.42
C PHE A 83 -1.86 5.78 6.51
N SER A 84 -2.65 5.67 7.57
CA SER A 84 -2.72 6.69 8.63
C SER A 84 -1.61 6.57 9.66
N GLU A 85 -1.22 5.33 10.01
CA GLU A 85 -0.31 5.07 11.12
C GLU A 85 1.08 4.61 10.69
N LEU A 86 1.21 3.90 9.56
CA LEU A 86 2.43 3.16 9.23
C LEU A 86 3.21 3.73 8.03
N VAL A 87 2.57 4.56 7.20
CA VAL A 87 3.22 5.25 6.09
C VAL A 87 3.78 6.60 6.58
N PRO A 88 5.00 7.01 6.16
CA PRO A 88 5.56 8.30 6.52
C PRO A 88 4.68 9.49 6.13
N LYS A 89 4.71 10.56 6.92
CA LYS A 89 4.00 11.83 6.67
C LYS A 89 4.87 12.82 5.90
#